data_AF-A0AA90SYH2-F1
#
_entry.id   AF-A0AA90SYH2-F1
#
_cell.length_a   1.000
_cell.length_b   1.000
_cell.length_c   1.000
_cell.angle_alpha   90.00
_cell.angle_beta   90.00
_cell.angle_gamma   90.00
#
_symmetry.space_group_name_H-M   'P 1'
#
loop_
_entity.id
_entity.type
_entity.pdbx_description
1 polymer ?
#
loop_
_entity_poly.entity_id
_entity_poly.type
_entity_poly.pdbx_seq_one_letter_code
_entity_poly.pdbx_strand_id
1 'polypeptide(L)' 'MRHIEKVEPEGTLTVRPKTNVRPLMNKRYTHLTQEERYQIWSEEKAGVSTEIIAQDLGRDLSTVKRELARNTWARG' A
#
# COMPACT_ATOMS: atom_id res chain seq x y z
N MET A 1 -23.71 -53.27 20.87
CA MET A 1 -23.11 -52.25 19.98
C MET A 1 -22.37 -51.25 20.86
N ARG A 2 -21.05 -51.15 20.71
CA ARG A 2 -20.22 -50.22 21.49
C ARG A 2 -20.45 -48.81 20.95
N HIS A 3 -21.02 -47.94 21.77
CA HIS A 3 -21.06 -46.51 21.48
C HIS A 3 -19.63 -46.00 21.64
N ILE A 4 -19.05 -45.53 20.54
CA ILE A 4 -17.72 -44.92 20.49
C ILE A 4 -17.73 -43.65 21.35
N GLU A 5 -16.85 -43.63 22.35
CA GLU A 5 -16.56 -42.49 23.21
C GLU A 5 -16.13 -41.30 22.33
N LYS A 6 -16.70 -40.12 22.55
CA LYS A 6 -16.15 -38.90 21.98
C LYS A 6 -14.85 -38.62 22.72
N VAL A 7 -13.75 -39.02 22.11
CA VAL A 7 -12.42 -38.53 22.44
C VAL A 7 -12.40 -37.07 22.00
N GLU A 8 -12.16 -36.16 22.95
CA GLU A 8 -11.84 -34.76 22.67
C GLU A 8 -10.31 -34.62 22.73
N PRO A 9 -9.62 -34.52 21.59
CA PRO A 9 -8.21 -34.18 21.56
C PRO A 9 -8.18 -32.76 20.91
N GLU A 10 -7.69 -31.69 21.51
CA GLU A 10 -6.37 -31.46 22.08
C GLU A 10 -6.46 -30.20 22.95
N GLY A 11 -5.75 -30.18 24.07
CA GLY A 11 -5.63 -29.00 24.92
C GLY A 11 -5.09 -27.79 24.17
N THR A 12 -5.95 -26.83 23.86
CA THR A 12 -5.53 -25.46 23.54
C THR A 12 -5.80 -24.59 24.76
N LEU A 13 -4.74 -24.33 25.54
CA LEU A 13 -4.72 -23.21 26.49
C LEU A 13 -5.03 -21.93 25.71
N THR A 14 -6.29 -21.47 25.71
CA THR A 14 -6.64 -20.18 25.14
C THR A 14 -6.23 -19.08 26.13
N VAL A 15 -4.93 -18.79 26.18
CA VAL A 15 -4.49 -17.48 26.68
C VAL A 15 -5.12 -16.46 25.74
N ARG A 16 -6.14 -15.74 26.21
CA ARG A 16 -6.73 -14.62 25.46
C ARG A 16 -5.59 -13.66 25.10
N PRO A 17 -5.24 -13.46 23.81
CA PRO A 17 -4.26 -12.44 23.48
C PRO A 17 -4.85 -11.09 23.89
N LYS A 18 -4.14 -10.36 24.75
CA LYS A 18 -4.54 -9.03 25.25
C LYS A 18 -4.50 -7.94 24.17
N THR A 19 -4.20 -8.30 22.92
CA THR A 19 -3.97 -7.38 21.83
C THR A 19 -4.95 -7.65 20.69
N ASN A 20 -5.71 -6.60 20.37
CA ASN A 20 -6.50 -6.52 19.15
C ASN A 20 -5.51 -6.35 17.98
N VAL A 21 -5.00 -7.46 17.46
CA VAL A 21 -4.06 -7.47 16.33
C VAL A 21 -4.80 -7.12 15.04
N ARG A 22 -5.04 -5.82 14.83
CA ARG A 22 -5.36 -5.31 13.50
C ARG A 22 -4.20 -5.72 12.58
N PRO A 23 -4.45 -6.29 11.38
CA PRO A 23 -3.37 -6.57 10.45
C PRO A 23 -2.69 -5.24 10.14
N LEU A 24 -1.43 -5.11 10.53
CA LEU A 24 -0.61 -3.99 10.09
C LEU A 24 -0.41 -4.19 8.59
N MET A 25 -1.25 -3.51 7.81
CA MET A 25 -1.11 -3.44 6.36
C MET A 25 0.33 -3.03 6.08
N ASN A 26 1.11 -3.97 5.57
CA ASN A 26 2.47 -3.77 5.12
C ASN A 26 2.43 -2.84 3.91
N LYS A 27 2.32 -1.53 4.15
CA LYS A 27 2.53 -0.52 3.13
C LYS A 27 4.01 -0.56 2.78
N ARG A 28 4.40 -1.46 1.88
CA ARG A 28 5.74 -1.48 1.31
C ARG A 28 5.94 -0.10 0.68
N TYR A 29 6.88 0.66 1.24
CA TYR A 29 7.21 1.99 0.76
C TYR A 29 7.88 1.83 -0.60
N THR A 30 7.07 1.83 -1.66
CA THR A 30 7.54 1.77 -3.03
C THR A 30 7.84 3.19 -3.47
N HIS A 31 9.13 3.54 -3.50
CA HIS A 31 9.58 4.78 -4.10
C HIS A 31 9.29 4.77 -5.61
N LEU A 32 9.06 5.95 -6.18
CA LEU A 32 8.97 6.10 -7.63
C LEU A 32 10.34 5.81 -8.24
N THR A 33 10.38 5.07 -9.35
CA THR A 33 11.59 4.88 -10.12
C THR A 33 11.99 6.16 -10.85
N GLN A 34 13.19 6.18 -11.42
CA GLN A 34 13.66 7.31 -12.21
C GLN A 34 12.79 7.51 -13.47
N GLU A 35 12.34 6.42 -14.08
CA GLU A 35 11.47 6.38 -15.24
C GLU A 35 10.08 6.93 -14.91
N GLU A 36 9.47 6.47 -13.82
CA GLU A 36 8.17 6.97 -13.37
C GLU A 36 8.24 8.47 -13.09
N ARG A 37 9.31 8.95 -12.44
CA ARG A 37 9.52 10.37 -12.19
C ARG A 37 9.67 11.18 -13.47
N TYR A 38 10.38 10.64 -14.46
CA TYR A 38 10.53 11.30 -15.76
C TYR A 38 9.21 11.36 -16.52
N GLN A 39 8.43 10.28 -16.49
CA GLN A 39 7.12 10.20 -17.11
C GLN A 39 6.15 11.21 -16.48
N ILE A 40 6.06 11.26 -15.15
CA ILE A 40 5.24 12.25 -14.42
C ILE A 40 5.58 13.68 -14.88
N TRP A 41 6.87 14.00 -15.02
CA TRP A 41 7.31 15.33 -15.44
C TRP A 41 6.98 15.62 -16.91
N SER A 42 7.23 14.66 -17.80
CA SER A 42 6.96 14.82 -19.23
C SER A 42 5.46 15.01 -19.50
N GLU A 43 4.61 14.24 -18.83
CA GLU A 43 3.15 14.31 -18.98
C GLU A 43 2.56 15.58 -18.35
N GLU A 44 3.06 16.00 -17.18
CA GLU A 44 2.66 17.28 -16.58
C GLU A 44 3.02 18.46 -17.48
N LYS A 45 4.21 18.43 -18.10
CA LYS A 45 4.64 19.44 -19.08
C LYS A 45 3.80 19.44 -20.35
N ALA A 46 3.26 18.29 -20.73
CA ALA A 46 2.30 18.16 -21.83
C ALA A 46 0.88 18.59 -21.45
N GLY A 47 0.63 18.96 -20.18
CA GLY A 47 -0.68 19.41 -19.70
C GLY A 47 -1.64 18.27 -19.33
N VAL A 48 -1.14 17.05 -19.17
CA VAL A 48 -1.95 15.89 -18.74
C VAL A 48 -2.33 16.06 -17.27
N SER A 49 -3.60 15.76 -16.94
CA SER A 49 -4.09 15.85 -15.56
C SER A 49 -3.43 14.81 -14.66
N THR A 50 -3.14 15.17 -13.40
CA THR A 50 -2.50 14.27 -12.41
C THR A 50 -3.24 12.95 -12.17
N GLU A 51 -4.56 12.95 -12.36
CA GLU A 51 -5.45 11.80 -12.23
C GLU A 51 -5.22 10.77 -13.33
N ILE A 52 -4.93 11.21 -14.56
CA ILE A 52 -4.61 10.32 -15.68
C ILE A 52 -3.21 9.73 -15.47
N ILE A 53 -2.22 10.58 -15.17
CA ILE A 53 -0.83 10.16 -14.88
C ILE A 53 -0.79 9.08 -13.78
N ALA A 54 -1.56 9.28 -12.70
CA ALA A 54 -1.64 8.33 -11.60
C ALA A 54 -2.24 6.98 -12.03
N GLN A 55 -3.28 6.99 -12.86
CA GLN A 55 -3.90 5.77 -13.38
C GLN A 55 -2.95 5.02 -14.31
N ASP A 56 -2.28 5.72 -15.22
CA ASP A 56 -1.36 5.12 -16.19
C ASP A 56 -0.14 4.47 -15.51
N LEU A 57 0.34 5.08 -14.42
CA LEU A 57 1.44 4.53 -13.61
C LEU A 57 0.98 3.50 -12.56
N GLY A 58 -0.32 3.31 -12.36
CA GLY A 58 -0.86 2.49 -11.27
C GLY A 58 -0.44 3.00 -9.88
N ARG A 59 -0.27 4.32 -9.74
CA ARG A 59 0.16 4.98 -8.50
C ARG A 59 -0.97 5.76 -7.86
N ASP A 60 -0.82 6.00 -6.56
CA ASP A 60 -1.76 6.84 -5.84
C ASP A 60 -1.61 8.32 -6.22
N LEU A 61 -2.73 9.03 -6.36
CA LEU A 61 -2.77 10.45 -6.72
C LEU A 61 -1.93 11.31 -5.76
N SER A 62 -1.92 11.00 -4.46
CA SER A 62 -1.13 11.72 -3.46
C SER A 62 0.38 11.49 -3.63
N THR A 63 0.79 10.42 -4.31
CA THR A 63 2.19 10.15 -4.63
C THR A 63 2.64 11.04 -5.77
N VAL A 64 1.86 11.10 -6.85
CA VAL A 64 2.13 11.95 -8.02
C VAL A 64 2.12 13.44 -7.63
N LYS A 65 1.09 13.90 -6.90
CA LYS A 65 1.01 15.30 -6.43
C LYS A 65 2.21 15.70 -5.57
N ARG A 66 2.68 14.79 -4.71
CA ARG A 66 3.85 15.04 -3.85
C ARG A 66 5.14 15.10 -4.65
N GLU A 67 5.29 14.27 -5.68
CA GLU A 67 6.43 14.34 -6.59
C GLU A 67 6.48 15.68 -7.34
N LEU A 68 5.33 16.12 -7.88
CA LEU A 68 5.24 17.43 -8.54
C LEU A 68 5.51 18.61 -7.58
N ALA A 69 5.00 18.55 -6.34
CA ALA A 69 5.23 19.57 -5.33
C ALA A 69 6.69 19.68 -4.89
N ARG A 70 7.45 18.57 -4.89
CA ARG A 70 8.90 18.61 -4.64
C ARG A 70 9.64 19.42 -5.70
N ASN A 71 9.19 19.32 -6.95
CA ASN A 71 9.82 20.01 -8.07
C ASN A 71 9.49 21.52 -8.12
N THR A 72 8.46 21.99 -7.41
CA THR A 72 8.16 23.44 -7.32
C THR A 72 9.09 24.21 -6.39
N TRP A 73 9.65 23.58 -5.35
CA TRP A 73 10.56 24.25 -4.41
C TRP A 73 11.99 24.43 -4.95
N ALA A 74 12.32 23.76 -6.07
CA ALA A 74 13.64 23.80 -6.69
C ALA A 74 13.81 24.95 -7.72
N ARG A 75 12.78 25.80 -7.91
CA ARG A 75 12.81 26.95 -8.82
C ARG A 75 13.02 28.23 -8.02
N GLY A 76 14.23 28.38 -7.47
CA GLY A 76 14.72 29.65 -6.94
C GLY A 76 14.97 30.66 -8.06
#